data_AF-A0A961L4Y9-F1
#
_entry.id   AF-A0A961L4Y9-F1
#
_cell.length_a   1.000
_cell.length_b   1.000
_cell.length_c   1.000
_cell.angle_alpha   90.00
_cell.angle_beta   90.00
_cell.angle_gamma   90.00
#
_symmetry.space_group_name_H-M   'P 1'
#
loop_
_entity.id
_entity.type
_entity.pdbx_description
1 polymer ?
#
loop_
_entity_poly.entity_id
_entity_poly.type
_entity_poly.pdbx_seq_one_letter_code
_entity_poly.pdbx_strand_id
1 'polypeptide(L)'
;MTGIFLSAILEDNLALSFFLGLCTFLAVSKRFETALGLGIAVIVVQTITVPLNNLIFNGLLVEGAWSWLGLPEVDLSFLKLIGFIGVIAAMVQILEMTLDRYVPALYRALGIFLPLITVNCA
;
A
#
# COMPACT_ATOMS: atom_id res chain seq x y z
N MET A 1 -0.62 -0.50 -32.22
CA MET A 1 0.41 -0.23 -31.19
C MET A 1 0.25 1.15 -30.54
N THR A 2 0.06 2.22 -31.32
CA THR A 2 -0.15 3.57 -30.77
C THR A 2 -1.40 3.71 -29.88
N GLY A 3 -2.50 3.01 -30.19
CA GLY A 3 -3.72 3.04 -29.37
C GLY A 3 -3.54 2.52 -27.94
N ILE A 4 -2.75 1.46 -27.75
CA ILE A 4 -2.46 0.89 -26.41
C ILE A 4 -1.54 1.84 -25.63
N PHE A 5 -0.61 2.50 -26.32
CA PHE A 5 0.31 3.46 -25.72
C PHE A 5 -0.39 4.76 -25.30
N LEU A 6 -1.38 5.22 -26.09
CA LEU A 6 -2.21 6.38 -25.75
C LEU A 6 -3.19 6.08 -24.61
N SER A 7 -3.89 4.93 -24.59
CA SER A 7 -4.75 4.56 -23.46
C SER A 7 -3.93 4.36 -22.18
N ALA A 8 -2.74 3.74 -22.25
CA ALA A 8 -1.89 3.54 -21.08
C ALA A 8 -1.40 4.85 -20.44
N ILE A 9 -1.16 5.90 -21.24
CA ILE A 9 -0.66 7.19 -20.75
C ILE A 9 -1.80 8.11 -20.24
N LEU A 10 -2.98 8.05 -20.86
CA LEU A 10 -4.08 9.00 -20.58
C LEU A 10 -5.28 8.40 -19.85
N GLU A 11 -5.70 7.17 -20.18
CA GLU A 11 -6.92 6.57 -19.62
C GLU A 11 -6.61 5.69 -18.40
N ASP A 12 -5.57 4.85 -18.48
CA ASP A 12 -5.21 3.87 -17.43
C ASP A 12 -4.15 4.38 -16.43
N ASN A 13 -3.64 5.60 -16.62
CA ASN A 13 -2.59 6.12 -15.74
C ASN A 13 -3.16 6.54 -14.38
N LEU A 14 -2.80 5.79 -13.33
CA LEU A 14 -3.20 5.99 -11.93
C LEU A 14 -3.06 7.44 -11.43
N ALA A 15 -2.00 8.12 -11.85
CA ALA A 15 -1.70 9.49 -11.40
C ALA A 15 -2.52 10.58 -12.11
N LEU A 16 -2.88 10.38 -13.39
CA LEU A 16 -3.55 11.39 -14.22
C LEU A 16 -5.09 11.22 -14.26
N SER A 17 -5.57 9.98 -14.17
CA SER A 17 -6.98 9.62 -14.30
C SER A 17 -7.66 9.50 -12.93
N PHE A 18 -6.97 8.90 -11.95
CA PHE A 18 -7.54 8.61 -10.62
C PHE A 18 -7.04 9.55 -9.51
N PHE A 19 -6.03 10.39 -9.76
CA PHE A 19 -5.43 11.31 -8.78
C PHE A 19 -4.96 10.63 -7.46
N LEU A 20 -4.59 9.35 -7.52
CA LEU A 20 -4.10 8.58 -6.37
C LEU A 20 -2.57 8.73 -6.21
N GLY A 21 -2.06 8.75 -4.97
CA GLY A 21 -0.62 8.72 -4.67
C GLY A 21 0.15 10.05 -4.84
N LEU A 22 -0.55 11.17 -5.10
CA LEU A 22 0.08 12.48 -5.37
C LEU A 22 0.93 13.01 -4.20
N CYS A 23 0.54 12.73 -2.95
CA CYS A 23 1.24 13.25 -1.76
C CYS A 23 2.70 12.79 -1.70
N THR A 24 2.96 11.49 -1.89
CA THR A 24 4.32 10.93 -1.90
C THR A 24 5.05 11.25 -3.19
N PHE A 25 4.34 11.35 -4.31
CA PHE A 25 4.91 11.71 -5.61
C PHE A 25 5.50 13.13 -5.59
N LEU A 26 4.75 14.12 -5.10
CA LEU A 26 5.20 15.51 -5.01
C LEU A 26 6.34 15.67 -3.99
N ALA A 27 6.36 14.87 -2.92
CA ALA A 27 7.41 14.93 -1.91
C ALA A 27 8.78 14.44 -2.41
N VAL A 28 8.83 13.41 -3.26
CA VAL A 28 10.08 12.71 -3.60
C VAL A 28 10.59 13.02 -5.02
N SER A 29 9.84 13.78 -5.82
CA SER A 29 10.22 14.19 -7.18
C SER A 29 11.54 14.99 -7.31
N LYS A 30 12.14 15.48 -6.22
CA LYS A 30 13.37 16.31 -6.28
C LYS A 30 14.65 15.53 -6.57
N ARG A 31 14.70 14.22 -6.28
CA ARG A 31 15.90 13.39 -6.46
C ARG A 31 15.52 12.03 -7.03
N PHE A 32 16.10 11.68 -8.17
CA PHE A 32 15.78 10.45 -8.90
C PHE A 32 16.15 9.18 -8.10
N GLU A 33 17.31 9.16 -7.45
CA GLU A 33 17.76 8.01 -6.65
C GLU A 33 16.81 7.69 -5.48
N THR A 34 16.30 8.72 -4.80
CA THR A 34 15.33 8.53 -3.71
C THR A 34 13.95 8.14 -4.23
N ALA A 35 13.56 8.64 -5.40
CA ALA A 35 12.28 8.30 -6.03
C ALA A 35 12.23 6.82 -6.45
N LEU A 36 13.31 6.30 -7.01
CA LEU A 36 13.44 4.88 -7.32
C LEU A 36 13.40 4.01 -6.07
N GLY A 37 14.16 4.38 -5.03
CA GLY A 37 14.19 3.65 -3.77
C GLY A 37 12.81 3.57 -3.09
N LEU A 38 12.09 4.70 -3.03
CA LEU A 38 10.72 4.73 -2.50
C LEU A 38 9.76 3.92 -3.38
N GLY A 39 9.83 4.06 -4.71
CA GLY A 39 8.94 3.34 -5.63
C GLY A 39 9.06 1.83 -5.49
N ILE A 40 10.28 1.31 -5.42
CA ILE A 40 10.54 -0.12 -5.18
C ILE A 40 9.97 -0.56 -3.83
N ALA A 41 10.17 0.23 -2.78
CA ALA A 41 9.65 -0.07 -1.45
C ALA A 41 8.12 -0.17 -1.45
N VAL A 42 7.42 0.77 -2.10
CA VAL A 42 5.95 0.75 -2.22
C VAL A 42 5.46 -0.45 -3.01
N ILE A 43 6.12 -0.79 -4.14
CA ILE A 43 5.78 -1.97 -4.93
C ILE A 43 5.89 -3.24 -4.09
N VAL A 44 6.98 -3.41 -3.34
CA VAL A 44 7.19 -4.58 -2.48
C VAL A 44 6.11 -4.68 -1.41
N VAL A 45 5.81 -3.58 -0.72
CA VAL A 45 4.77 -3.55 0.32
C VAL A 45 3.42 -3.92 -0.30
N GLN A 46 2.99 -3.23 -1.37
CA GLN A 46 1.69 -3.47 -2.00
C GLN A 46 1.55 -4.89 -2.59
N THR A 47 2.63 -5.42 -3.17
CA THR A 47 2.63 -6.79 -3.72
C THR A 47 2.38 -7.84 -2.64
N ILE A 48 2.79 -7.58 -1.39
CA ILE A 48 2.59 -8.51 -0.28
C ILE A 48 1.29 -8.22 0.48
N THR A 49 0.95 -6.95 0.69
CA THR A 49 -0.25 -6.56 1.45
C THR A 49 -1.54 -6.87 0.69
N VAL A 50 -1.58 -6.75 -0.64
CA VAL A 50 -2.77 -7.05 -1.46
C VAL A 50 -3.24 -8.51 -1.33
N PRO A 51 -2.40 -9.54 -1.55
CA PRO A 51 -2.83 -10.93 -1.36
C PRO A 51 -3.14 -11.24 0.12
N LEU A 52 -2.42 -10.62 1.05
CA LEU A 52 -2.66 -10.80 2.49
C LEU A 52 -4.02 -10.21 2.91
N ASN A 53 -4.36 -9.02 2.43
CA ASN A 53 -5.67 -8.39 2.64
C ASN A 53 -6.79 -9.19 1.98
N ASN A 54 -6.55 -9.78 0.80
CA ASN A 54 -7.53 -10.67 0.18
C ASN A 54 -7.78 -11.94 1.01
N LEU A 55 -6.72 -12.52 1.60
CA LEU A 55 -6.85 -13.69 2.48
C LEU A 55 -7.58 -13.33 3.77
N ILE A 56 -7.27 -12.18 4.37
CA ILE A 56 -7.92 -11.69 5.59
C ILE A 56 -9.38 -11.31 5.30
N PHE A 57 -9.67 -10.70 4.15
CA PHE A 57 -11.04 -10.33 3.79
C PHE A 57 -11.92 -11.57 3.64
N ASN A 58 -11.47 -12.57 2.87
CA ASN A 58 -12.21 -13.82 2.67
C ASN A 58 -12.24 -14.71 3.93
N GLY A 59 -11.22 -14.64 4.80
CA GLY A 59 -11.06 -15.51 5.97
C GLY A 59 -11.57 -14.95 7.30
N LEU A 60 -11.65 -13.63 7.47
CA LEU A 60 -12.07 -12.97 8.73
C LEU A 60 -13.28 -12.05 8.58
N LEU A 61 -13.58 -11.55 7.37
CA LEU A 61 -14.41 -10.35 7.20
C LEU A 61 -15.68 -10.52 6.36
N VAL A 62 -15.79 -11.59 5.57
CA VAL A 62 -17.02 -11.97 4.86
C VAL A 62 -18.04 -12.57 5.84
N GLU A 63 -19.33 -12.30 5.59
CA GLU A 63 -20.48 -12.91 6.28
C GLU A 63 -20.23 -14.42 6.52
N GLY A 64 -20.14 -14.84 7.78
CA GLY A 64 -19.96 -16.26 8.14
C GLY A 64 -18.53 -16.73 8.46
N ALA A 65 -17.51 -15.87 8.43
CA ALA A 65 -16.15 -16.24 8.89
C ALA A 65 -16.08 -16.66 10.37
N TRP A 66 -16.98 -16.12 11.22
CA TRP A 66 -17.14 -16.50 12.63
C TRP A 66 -18.07 -17.72 12.82
N SER A 67 -18.41 -18.45 11.75
CA SER A 67 -19.15 -19.72 11.84
C SER A 67 -18.43 -20.76 12.72
N TRP A 68 -17.10 -20.72 12.78
CA TRP A 68 -16.31 -21.56 13.69
C TRP A 68 -16.45 -21.18 15.17
N LEU A 69 -16.91 -19.95 15.48
CA LEU A 69 -17.10 -19.44 16.85
C LEU A 69 -18.58 -19.35 17.28
N GLY A 70 -19.51 -19.80 16.43
CA GLY A 70 -20.94 -19.86 16.76
C GLY A 70 -21.72 -18.54 16.69
N LEU A 71 -21.18 -17.51 16.02
CA LEU A 71 -21.82 -16.20 15.86
C LEU A 71 -21.93 -15.84 14.36
N PRO A 72 -22.99 -16.31 13.67
CA PRO A 72 -23.13 -16.20 12.21
C PRO A 72 -23.59 -14.82 11.70
N GLU A 73 -24.11 -13.95 12.56
CA GLU A 73 -24.76 -12.66 12.16
C GLU A 73 -23.93 -11.41 12.48
N VAL A 74 -22.66 -11.55 12.90
CA VAL A 74 -21.82 -10.37 13.13
C VAL A 74 -21.16 -9.95 11.82
N ASP A 75 -21.73 -8.93 11.19
CA ASP A 75 -21.13 -8.25 10.05
C ASP A 75 -19.95 -7.36 10.48
N LEU A 76 -18.72 -7.88 10.36
CA LEU A 76 -17.49 -7.11 10.56
C LEU A 76 -17.08 -6.26 9.35
N SER A 77 -17.95 -6.13 8.34
CA SER A 77 -17.70 -5.33 7.14
C SER A 77 -17.35 -3.87 7.47
N PHE A 78 -17.86 -3.32 8.58
CA PHE A 78 -17.48 -1.99 9.08
C PHE A 78 -16.00 -1.88 9.48
N LEU A 79 -15.38 -2.98 9.94
CA LEU A 79 -13.98 -3.01 10.38
C LEU A 79 -12.99 -3.20 9.22
N LYS A 80 -13.47 -3.35 7.97
CA LYS A 80 -12.63 -3.59 6.78
C LYS A 80 -11.54 -2.58 6.58
N LEU A 81 -11.88 -1.29 6.63
CA LEU A 81 -10.88 -0.24 6.46
C LEU A 81 -9.81 -0.29 7.55
N ILE A 82 -10.23 -0.44 8.81
CA ILE A 82 -9.30 -0.46 9.96
C ILE A 82 -8.40 -1.69 9.88
N GLY A 83 -8.93 -2.86 9.50
CA GLY A 83 -8.17 -4.09 9.30
C GLY A 83 -7.13 -3.95 8.18
N PHE A 84 -7.52 -3.41 7.03
CA PHE A 84 -6.59 -3.18 5.92
C PHE A 84 -5.47 -2.19 6.27
N ILE A 85 -5.80 -1.08 6.94
CA ILE A 85 -4.80 -0.12 7.40
C ILE A 85 -3.86 -0.76 8.42
N GLY A 86 -4.38 -1.58 9.35
CA GLY A 86 -3.57 -2.29 10.34
C GLY A 86 -2.55 -3.26 9.73
N VAL A 87 -2.95 -4.00 8.69
CA VAL A 87 -2.07 -4.91 7.95
C VAL A 87 -0.96 -4.14 7.21
N ILE A 88 -1.33 -3.04 6.54
CA ILE A 88 -0.36 -2.18 5.86
C ILE A 88 0.60 -1.56 6.88
N ALA A 89 0.10 -1.07 8.02
CA ALA A 89 0.93 -0.49 9.07
C ALA A 89 1.95 -1.49 9.63
N ALA A 90 1.54 -2.74 9.90
CA ALA A 90 2.45 -3.79 10.34
C ALA A 90 3.55 -4.08 9.30
N MET A 91 3.20 -4.10 8.00
CA MET A 91 4.17 -4.32 6.93
C MET A 91 5.13 -3.15 6.74
N VAL A 92 4.65 -1.90 6.80
CA VAL A 92 5.49 -0.71 6.74
C VAL A 92 6.43 -0.64 7.94
N GLN A 93 5.99 -1.07 9.12
CA GLN A 93 6.84 -1.15 10.30
C GLN A 93 8.03 -2.11 10.09
N ILE A 94 7.79 -3.27 9.48
CA ILE A 94 8.84 -4.24 9.14
C ILE A 94 9.79 -3.65 8.09
N LEU A 95 9.24 -2.92 7.11
CA LEU A 95 10.01 -2.22 6.09
C LEU A 95 10.94 -1.16 6.72
N GLU A 96 10.46 -0.40 7.71
CA GLU A 96 11.26 0.60 8.43
C GLU A 96 12.50 -0.03 9.08
N MET A 97 12.31 -1.12 9.83
CA MET A 97 13.42 -1.85 10.45
C MET A 97 14.40 -2.42 9.41
N THR A 98 13.89 -2.82 8.24
CA THR A 98 14.71 -3.36 7.15
C THR A 98 15.54 -2.26 6.48
N LEU A 99 14.94 -1.10 6.19
CA LEU A 99 15.61 0.03 5.55
C LEU A 99 16.71 0.63 6.43
N ASP A 100 16.47 0.76 7.75
CA ASP A 100 17.49 1.23 8.69
C ASP A 100 18.71 0.30 8.73
N ARG A 101 18.49 -1.02 8.58
CA ARG A 101 19.56 -2.02 8.61
C ARG A 101 20.37 -2.12 7.32
N TYR A 102 19.72 -2.10 6.15
CA TYR A 102 20.38 -2.34 4.86
C TYR A 102 20.76 -1.06 4.11
N VAL A 103 19.96 0.00 4.19
CA VAL A 103 20.12 1.20 3.35
C VAL A 103 19.94 2.50 4.16
N PRO A 104 20.88 2.83 5.07
CA PRO A 104 20.76 3.98 5.96
C PRO A 104 20.73 5.32 5.22
N ALA A 105 21.30 5.39 4.01
CA ALA A 105 21.23 6.58 3.16
C ALA A 105 19.80 6.92 2.73
N LEU A 106 18.99 5.90 2.39
CA LEU A 106 17.60 6.07 1.99
C LEU A 106 16.72 6.37 3.20
N TYR A 107 16.96 5.71 4.34
CA TYR A 107 16.27 6.00 5.60
C TYR A 107 16.46 7.45 6.06
N ARG A 108 17.68 8.01 5.97
CA ARG A 108 17.92 9.44 6.29
C ARG A 108 17.20 10.42 5.37
N ALA A 109 16.99 10.05 4.11
CA ALA A 109 16.30 10.90 3.14
C ALA A 109 14.77 10.83 3.26
N LEU A 110 14.24 9.70 3.74
CA LEU A 110 12.83 9.34 3.62
C LEU A 110 12.15 8.96 4.94
N GLY A 111 12.86 8.94 6.08
CA GLY A 111 12.37 8.40 7.35
C GLY A 111 11.04 9.00 7.82
N ILE A 112 10.79 10.29 7.57
CA ILE A 112 9.52 10.96 7.93
C ILE A 112 8.37 10.52 7.00
N PHE A 113 8.68 10.12 5.77
CA PHE A 113 7.70 9.72 4.75
C PHE A 113 7.41 8.22 4.73
N LEU A 114 8.20 7.38 5.43
CA LEU A 114 7.93 5.95 5.54
C LEU A 114 6.56 5.65 6.16
N PRO A 115 6.16 6.26 7.30
CA PRO A 115 4.82 6.07 7.84
C PRO A 115 3.71 6.57 6.90
N LEU A 116 4.02 7.54 6.03
CA LEU A 116 3.08 8.05 5.02
C LEU A 116 2.73 7.02 3.94
N ILE A 117 3.50 5.92 3.83
CA ILE A 117 3.16 4.78 2.95
C ILE A 117 1.89 4.09 3.45
N THR A 118 1.63 4.07 4.76
CA THR A 118 0.43 3.43 5.34
C THR A 118 -0.88 4.09 4.90
N VAL A 119 -0.81 5.39 4.64
CA VAL A 119 -1.92 6.22 4.14
C VAL A 119 -1.76 6.56 2.67
N ASN A 120 -0.89 5.83 1.95
CA ASN A 120 -0.78 6.03 0.53
C ASN A 120 -2.08 5.60 -0.14
N CYS A 121 -2.64 6.49 -0.93
CA CYS A 121 -3.92 6.22 -1.59
C CYS A 121 -3.77 5.23 -2.77
N ALA A 122 -2.56 4.84 -3.18
CA ALA A 122 -2.28 4.03 -4.37
C ALA A 122 -2.16 2.52 -4.10
#